data_AF-A0AA51QJZ9-F1
#
_entry.id   AF-A0AA51QJZ9-F1
#
_cell.length_a   1.000
_cell.length_b   1.000
_cell.length_c   1.000
_cell.angle_alpha   90.00
_cell.angle_beta   90.00
_cell.angle_gamma   90.00
#
_symmetry.space_group_name_H-M   'P 1'
#
loop_
_entity.id
_entity.type
_entity.pdbx_description
1 polymer ?
#
loop_
_entity_poly.entity_id
_entity_poly.type
_entity_poly.pdbx_seq_one_letter_code
_entity_poly.pdbx_strand_id
1 'polypeptide(L)'
;MRIFRELHQDDDPFRRTQRQDPSPTKDEGDLFSHRPSPRKIRILLDTESFPADTGSAIELFDSLITHPRVFALSVETSTITSTDTSAPTSAGMLKVHDTTADAGRFKYPGPQYSWSIDDEDVHPDGSATQAKHGSTSPERHTCETVQVYRDLERQHRTDFRLTDAVNYAIVAEVTRDAGFDILVSEAPVAACRLLPMHDRVVVVSRAEAVPILAHYLRRQHIFQAGPACRVTLSRHT
;
A
#
# COMPACT_ATOMS: atom_id res chain seq x y z
N MET A 1 0.22 11.33 28.40
CA MET A 1 0.37 11.25 26.94
C MET A 1 -0.92 10.70 26.36
N ARG A 2 -1.81 11.56 25.85
CA ARG A 2 -3.12 11.15 25.27
C ARG A 2 -2.98 11.19 23.74
N ILE A 3 -2.83 10.02 23.12
CA ILE A 3 -2.70 9.85 21.66
C ILE A 3 -4.09 9.52 21.08
N PHE A 4 -5.08 10.34 21.40
CA PHE A 4 -6.40 10.29 20.78
C PHE A 4 -6.71 11.72 20.37
N ARG A 5 -6.60 12.00 19.06
CA ARG A 5 -7.00 13.30 18.55
C ARG A 5 -8.52 13.27 18.46
N GLU A 6 -9.18 13.92 19.42
CA GLU A 6 -10.61 14.21 19.38
C GLU A 6 -10.93 14.91 18.05
N LEU A 7 -12.09 14.60 17.46
CA LEU A 7 -12.60 15.25 16.25
C LEU A 7 -12.57 16.77 16.41
N HIS A 8 -11.62 17.43 15.76
CA HIS A 8 -11.60 18.89 15.69
C HIS A 8 -12.54 19.35 14.57
N GLN A 9 -13.21 20.49 14.78
CA GLN A 9 -14.09 21.08 13.76
C GLN A 9 -13.37 21.39 12.43
N ASP A 10 -12.04 21.47 12.47
CA ASP A 10 -11.16 21.83 11.36
C ASP A 10 -10.61 20.62 10.57
N ASP A 11 -11.04 19.38 10.87
CA ASP A 11 -10.71 18.20 10.05
C ASP A 11 -11.39 18.28 8.67
N ASP A 12 -10.71 17.76 7.65
CA ASP A 12 -11.21 17.67 6.27
C ASP A 12 -12.68 17.19 6.23
N PRO A 13 -13.60 17.95 5.63
CA PRO A 13 -15.03 17.65 5.64
C PRO A 13 -15.36 16.28 5.03
N PHE A 14 -14.58 15.78 4.07
CA PHE A 14 -14.77 14.45 3.50
C PHE A 14 -14.38 13.34 4.50
N ARG A 15 -13.25 13.49 5.19
CA ARG A 15 -12.81 12.54 6.24
C ARG A 15 -13.75 12.54 7.44
N ARG A 16 -14.31 13.70 7.78
CA ARG A 16 -15.27 13.84 8.88
C ARG A 16 -16.59 13.15 8.55
N THR A 17 -17.09 13.28 7.33
CA THR A 17 -18.33 12.62 6.87
C THR A 17 -18.18 11.09 6.84
N GLN A 18 -17.05 10.57 6.35
CA GLN A 18 -16.74 9.14 6.37
C GLN A 18 -16.61 8.53 7.78
N ARG A 19 -16.31 9.35 8.79
CA ARG A 19 -16.22 8.93 10.19
C ARG A 19 -17.55 9.04 10.94
N GLN A 20 -18.48 9.87 10.47
CA GLN A 20 -19.81 10.06 11.08
C GLN A 20 -20.78 8.93 10.75
N ASP A 21 -20.70 8.35 9.55
CA ASP A 21 -21.56 7.25 9.11
C ASP A 21 -20.70 6.06 8.65
N PRO A 22 -19.96 5.41 9.58
CA PRO A 22 -19.07 4.33 9.23
C PRO A 22 -19.89 3.15 8.69
N SER A 23 -19.68 2.81 7.41
CA SER A 23 -20.29 1.62 6.84
C SER A 23 -19.92 0.41 7.71
N PRO A 24 -20.91 -0.40 8.15
CA PRO A 24 -20.66 -1.54 9.03
C PRO A 24 -19.88 -2.67 8.34
N THR A 25 -19.78 -2.64 7.01
CA THR A 25 -19.27 -3.74 6.17
C THR A 25 -18.23 -3.30 5.14
N LYS A 26 -17.84 -2.03 5.10
CA LYS A 26 -16.80 -1.57 4.18
C LYS A 26 -15.53 -1.24 4.94
N ASP A 27 -14.40 -1.53 4.32
CA ASP A 27 -13.05 -1.09 4.69
C ASP A 27 -12.86 0.45 4.66
N GLU A 28 -13.94 1.22 4.66
CA GLU A 28 -13.98 2.68 4.73
C GLU A 28 -13.91 3.10 6.20
N GLY A 29 -12.80 3.70 6.66
CA GLY A 29 -12.70 4.16 8.04
C GLY A 29 -11.29 4.25 8.63
N ASP A 30 -11.22 4.63 9.91
CA ASP A 30 -9.96 4.67 10.67
C ASP A 30 -9.55 3.25 11.14
N LEU A 31 -8.27 2.91 10.94
CA LEU A 31 -7.61 1.63 11.26
C LEU A 31 -7.80 1.19 12.72
N PHE A 32 -7.97 2.15 13.64
CA PHE A 32 -7.97 1.88 15.08
C PHE A 32 -9.33 2.12 15.76
N SER A 33 -10.37 2.45 14.99
CA SER A 33 -11.69 2.68 15.55
C SER A 33 -12.35 1.36 16.00
N HIS A 34 -12.97 1.36 17.19
CA HIS A 34 -13.72 0.21 17.69
C HIS A 34 -15.02 0.05 16.88
N ARG A 35 -15.03 -0.91 15.95
CA ARG A 35 -16.17 -1.25 15.09
C ARG A 35 -16.52 -2.74 15.20
N PRO A 36 -17.74 -3.16 14.82
CA PRO A 36 -18.14 -4.57 14.80
C PRO A 36 -17.20 -5.46 13.97
N SER A 37 -16.64 -4.90 12.89
CA SER A 37 -15.57 -5.51 12.09
C SER A 37 -14.48 -4.44 11.89
N PRO A 38 -13.27 -4.62 12.43
CA PRO A 38 -12.21 -3.64 12.22
C PRO A 38 -11.66 -3.71 10.78
N ARG A 39 -11.49 -2.55 10.13
CA ARG A 39 -10.95 -2.37 8.77
C ARG A 39 -9.62 -3.11 8.64
N LYS A 40 -9.40 -3.90 7.59
CA LYS A 40 -8.13 -4.62 7.34
C LYS A 40 -6.97 -3.67 7.09
N ILE A 41 -5.75 -4.06 7.48
CA ILE A 41 -4.55 -3.36 7.04
C ILE A 41 -4.21 -3.84 5.63
N ARG A 42 -4.12 -2.90 4.69
CA ARG A 42 -3.91 -3.20 3.27
C ARG A 42 -2.45 -2.96 2.92
N ILE A 43 -1.77 -3.99 2.44
CA ILE A 43 -0.34 -3.98 2.14
C ILE A 43 -0.13 -4.29 0.66
N LEU A 44 0.69 -3.48 -0.01
CA LEU A 44 1.17 -3.76 -1.35
C LEU A 44 2.62 -4.26 -1.26
N LEU A 45 2.92 -5.40 -1.87
CA LEU A 45 4.22 -6.06 -1.84
C LEU A 45 4.92 -5.85 -3.17
N ASP A 46 6.03 -5.12 -3.20
CA ASP A 46 6.91 -5.13 -4.37
C ASP A 46 7.75 -6.42 -4.39
N THR A 47 7.24 -7.44 -5.05
CA THR A 47 7.86 -8.77 -5.05
C THR A 47 9.12 -8.85 -5.89
N GLU A 48 9.34 -7.92 -6.82
CA GLU A 48 10.55 -7.91 -7.67
C GLU A 48 11.80 -7.52 -6.89
N SER A 49 11.64 -6.73 -5.83
CA SER A 49 12.77 -6.28 -5.01
C SER A 49 13.08 -7.21 -3.85
N PHE A 50 12.33 -8.29 -3.66
CA PHE A 50 12.57 -9.21 -2.55
C PHE A 50 13.74 -10.15 -2.87
N PRO A 51 14.86 -10.09 -2.12
CA PRO A 51 15.92 -11.07 -2.21
C PRO A 51 15.38 -12.45 -1.84
N ALA A 52 15.99 -13.49 -2.41
CA ALA A 52 15.70 -14.90 -2.14
C ALA A 52 16.00 -15.36 -0.69
N ASP A 53 16.36 -14.42 0.18
CA ASP A 53 16.78 -14.70 1.55
C ASP A 53 15.58 -15.13 2.41
N THR A 54 15.83 -16.05 3.35
CA THR A 54 14.81 -16.70 4.21
C THR A 54 15.18 -16.55 5.68
N GLY A 55 15.48 -15.32 6.12
CA GLY A 55 15.72 -15.03 7.54
C GLY A 55 14.45 -15.11 8.38
N SER A 56 14.60 -15.30 9.70
CA SER A 56 13.46 -15.43 10.64
C SER A 56 12.47 -14.25 10.63
N ALA A 57 12.94 -13.03 10.36
CA ALA A 57 12.07 -11.86 10.23
C ALA A 57 11.15 -11.96 8.99
N ILE A 58 11.62 -12.61 7.93
CA ILE A 58 10.85 -12.84 6.70
C ILE A 58 9.80 -13.92 6.95
N GLU A 59 10.14 -15.01 7.64
CA GLU A 59 9.18 -16.03 8.05
C GLU A 59 8.05 -15.46 8.92
N LEU A 60 8.39 -14.56 9.85
CA LEU A 60 7.40 -13.85 10.67
C LEU A 60 6.53 -12.92 9.82
N PHE A 61 7.12 -12.20 8.87
CA PHE A 61 6.39 -11.36 7.93
C PHE A 61 5.39 -12.18 7.11
N ASP A 62 5.84 -13.29 6.51
CA ASP A 62 5.01 -14.20 5.72
C ASP A 62 3.86 -14.79 6.55
N SER A 63 4.12 -15.11 7.82
CA SER A 63 3.08 -15.55 8.75
C SER A 63 2.04 -14.46 9.03
N LEU A 64 2.46 -13.21 9.17
CA LEU A 64 1.58 -12.07 9.46
C LEU A 64 0.72 -11.67 8.25
N ILE A 65 1.27 -11.65 7.03
CA ILE A 65 0.51 -11.25 5.83
C ILE A 65 -0.60 -12.23 5.45
N THR A 66 -0.49 -13.49 5.88
CA THR A 66 -1.54 -14.49 5.67
C THR A 66 -2.69 -14.40 6.67
N HIS A 67 -2.64 -13.46 7.62
CA HIS A 67 -3.68 -13.28 8.61
C HIS A 67 -4.95 -12.67 7.98
N PRO A 68 -6.18 -13.13 8.30
CA PRO A 68 -7.42 -12.65 7.65
C PRO A 68 -7.71 -11.14 7.76
N ARG A 69 -7.04 -10.45 8.68
CA ARG A 69 -7.14 -8.98 8.89
C ARG A 69 -6.04 -8.19 8.17
N VAL A 70 -5.17 -8.86 7.44
CA VAL A 70 -4.17 -8.28 6.55
C VAL A 70 -4.62 -8.62 5.13
N PHE A 71 -4.82 -7.59 4.31
CA PHE A 71 -5.07 -7.75 2.89
C PHE A 71 -3.78 -7.41 2.15
N ALA A 72 -3.14 -8.41 1.55
CA ALA A 72 -1.88 -8.25 0.84
C ALA A 72 -2.07 -8.56 -0.64
N LEU A 73 -1.62 -7.65 -1.50
CA LEU A 73 -1.45 -7.91 -2.93
C LEU A 73 0.00 -7.67 -3.32
N SER A 74 0.43 -8.32 -4.38
CA SER A 74 1.73 -8.13 -4.99
C SER A 74 1.65 -7.11 -6.13
N VAL A 75 2.74 -6.39 -6.36
CA VAL A 75 2.94 -5.50 -7.51
C VAL A 75 4.31 -5.78 -8.11
N GLU A 76 4.38 -5.76 -9.43
CA GLU A 76 5.63 -5.87 -10.18
C GLU A 76 5.98 -4.48 -10.73
N THR A 77 7.01 -3.84 -10.18
CA THR A 77 7.41 -2.49 -10.58
C THR A 77 7.81 -2.38 -12.05
N SER A 78 8.30 -3.47 -12.66
CA SER A 78 8.63 -3.51 -14.08
C SER A 78 7.40 -3.32 -14.98
N THR A 79 6.22 -3.74 -14.52
CA THR A 79 4.96 -3.68 -15.29
C THR A 79 4.43 -2.26 -15.47
N ILE A 80 4.89 -1.29 -14.68
CA ILE A 80 4.47 0.12 -14.75
C ILE A 80 4.72 0.73 -16.13
N THR A 81 5.81 0.31 -16.78
CA THR A 81 6.18 0.79 -18.12
C THR A 81 5.48 0.02 -19.24
N SER A 82 4.74 -1.04 -18.90
CA SER A 82 4.00 -1.82 -19.87
C SER A 82 2.80 -1.05 -20.39
N THR A 83 2.70 -0.98 -21.71
CA THR A 83 1.54 -0.46 -22.44
C THR A 83 0.57 -1.58 -22.85
N ASP A 84 0.84 -2.84 -22.47
CA ASP A 84 -0.02 -3.96 -22.80
C ASP A 84 -1.23 -4.03 -21.84
N THR A 85 -2.36 -3.54 -22.33
CA THR A 85 -3.65 -3.52 -21.63
C THR A 85 -4.46 -4.81 -21.83
N SER A 86 -4.00 -5.74 -22.67
CA SER A 86 -4.79 -6.91 -23.09
C SER A 86 -4.76 -8.07 -22.11
N ALA A 87 -3.70 -8.21 -21.32
CA ALA A 87 -3.58 -9.29 -20.35
C ALA A 87 -4.51 -9.05 -19.13
N PRO A 88 -5.28 -10.06 -18.67
CA PRO A 88 -6.07 -9.93 -17.44
C PRO A 88 -5.18 -9.77 -16.22
N THR A 89 -5.72 -9.18 -15.14
CA THR A 89 -5.02 -9.12 -13.85
C THR A 89 -5.04 -10.51 -13.21
N SER A 90 -3.89 -10.96 -12.72
CA SER A 90 -3.81 -12.24 -11.99
C SER A 90 -4.32 -12.06 -10.56
N ALA A 91 -4.96 -13.10 -10.00
CA ALA A 91 -5.32 -13.11 -8.58
C ALA A 91 -4.07 -12.90 -7.71
N GLY A 92 -4.21 -12.17 -6.61
CA GLY A 92 -3.11 -11.78 -5.72
C GLY A 92 -2.27 -10.61 -6.22
N MET A 93 -2.59 -10.00 -7.36
CA MET A 93 -1.79 -8.95 -7.99
C MET A 93 -2.57 -7.64 -8.16
N LEU A 94 -1.87 -6.53 -7.96
CA LEU A 94 -2.25 -5.22 -8.47
C LEU A 94 -1.49 -4.97 -9.77
N LYS A 95 -2.23 -4.82 -10.86
CA LYS A 95 -1.66 -4.52 -12.18
C LYS A 95 -1.61 -3.01 -12.38
N VAL A 96 -0.50 -2.49 -12.90
CA VAL A 96 -0.33 -1.07 -13.27
C VAL A 96 0.10 -0.98 -14.72
N HIS A 97 -0.50 -0.05 -15.48
CA HIS A 97 -0.16 0.20 -16.88
C HIS A 97 -0.02 1.66 -17.18
N ASP A 98 0.93 1.98 -18.05
CA ASP A 98 1.02 3.30 -18.67
C ASP A 98 -0.06 3.44 -19.75
N THR A 99 -1.06 4.26 -19.46
CA THR A 99 -2.16 4.61 -20.38
C THR A 99 -2.03 6.04 -20.92
N THR A 100 -0.85 6.65 -20.77
CA THR A 100 -0.57 8.03 -21.21
C THR A 100 -0.80 8.21 -22.71
N ALA A 101 -0.47 7.21 -23.52
CA ALA A 101 -0.67 7.27 -24.97
C ALA A 101 -2.16 7.30 -25.35
N ASP A 102 -2.99 6.54 -24.65
CA ASP A 102 -4.44 6.43 -24.87
C ASP A 102 -5.18 7.67 -24.37
N ALA A 103 -4.68 8.29 -23.29
CA ALA A 103 -5.16 9.58 -22.79
C ALA A 103 -4.73 10.76 -23.68
N GLY A 104 -3.60 10.60 -24.40
CA GLY A 104 -3.03 11.53 -25.38
C GLY A 104 -1.92 12.42 -24.82
N ARG A 105 -0.78 12.50 -25.53
CA ARG A 105 0.46 13.24 -25.14
C ARG A 105 0.33 14.74 -24.86
N PHE A 106 -0.80 15.37 -25.17
CA PHE A 106 -1.02 16.82 -25.03
C PHE A 106 -2.28 17.18 -24.21
N LYS A 107 -2.96 16.19 -23.61
CA LYS A 107 -4.15 16.46 -22.80
C LYS A 107 -3.77 16.45 -21.31
N TYR A 108 -4.06 17.56 -20.66
CA TYR A 108 -4.12 17.68 -19.21
C TYR A 108 -4.93 16.49 -18.65
N PRO A 109 -4.42 15.75 -17.64
CA PRO A 109 -3.42 16.16 -16.65
C PRO A 109 -2.03 15.47 -16.76
N GLY A 110 -1.48 15.22 -17.96
CA GLY A 110 -0.12 14.68 -18.10
C GLY A 110 -0.05 13.15 -18.12
N PRO A 111 1.04 12.48 -17.65
CA PRO A 111 1.11 11.02 -17.62
C PRO A 111 -0.04 10.41 -16.82
N GLN A 112 -0.61 9.33 -17.35
CA GLN A 112 -1.74 8.62 -16.75
C GLN A 112 -1.43 7.14 -16.67
N TYR A 113 -1.69 6.57 -15.50
CA TYR A 113 -1.52 5.16 -15.23
C TYR A 113 -2.85 4.56 -14.80
N SER A 114 -3.25 3.47 -15.42
CA SER A 114 -4.42 2.71 -15.00
C SER A 114 -3.98 1.55 -14.12
N TRP A 115 -4.76 1.27 -13.09
CA TRP A 115 -4.51 0.14 -12.20
C TRP A 115 -5.77 -0.70 -11.99
N SER A 116 -5.57 -1.99 -11.76
CA SER A 116 -6.65 -2.96 -11.54
C SER A 116 -6.26 -4.03 -10.54
N ILE A 117 -7.27 -4.49 -9.81
CA ILE A 117 -7.24 -5.55 -8.80
C ILE A 117 -8.37 -6.49 -9.17
N ASP A 118 -8.04 -7.75 -9.43
CA ASP A 118 -9.01 -8.81 -9.70
C ASP A 118 -8.87 -9.89 -8.62
N ASP A 119 -9.19 -9.50 -7.38
CA ASP A 119 -9.10 -10.35 -6.20
C ASP A 119 -10.30 -10.10 -5.27
N GLU A 120 -10.75 -11.15 -4.60
CA GLU A 120 -11.82 -11.09 -3.61
C GLU A 120 -11.24 -10.78 -2.22
N ASP A 121 -11.59 -9.61 -1.69
CA ASP A 121 -11.20 -9.24 -0.34
C ASP A 121 -12.27 -9.69 0.67
N VAL A 122 -12.20 -10.96 1.09
CA VAL A 122 -13.19 -11.59 1.98
C VAL A 122 -12.98 -11.17 3.44
N HIS A 123 -13.97 -10.50 4.04
CA HIS A 123 -13.96 -10.10 5.44
C HIS A 123 -14.44 -11.24 6.37
N PRO A 124 -14.00 -11.25 7.65
CA PRO A 124 -14.43 -12.27 8.61
C PRO A 124 -15.94 -12.29 8.93
N ASP A 125 -16.68 -11.24 8.57
CA ASP A 125 -18.14 -11.18 8.70
C ASP A 125 -18.88 -11.80 7.49
N GLY A 126 -18.13 -12.34 6.52
CA GLY A 126 -18.65 -12.98 5.31
C GLY A 126 -18.94 -12.02 4.16
N SER A 127 -18.73 -10.71 4.34
CA SER A 127 -18.75 -9.77 3.22
C SER A 127 -17.47 -9.88 2.39
N ALA A 128 -17.52 -9.49 1.12
CA ALA A 128 -16.35 -9.42 0.26
C ALA A 128 -16.39 -8.16 -0.58
N THR A 129 -15.25 -7.48 -0.71
CA THR A 129 -15.09 -6.42 -1.71
C THR A 129 -14.61 -7.03 -3.04
N GLN A 130 -15.31 -6.70 -4.13
CA GLN A 130 -15.04 -7.19 -5.50
C GLN A 130 -13.89 -6.44 -6.18
N ALA A 131 -13.51 -6.92 -7.37
CA ALA A 131 -12.55 -6.30 -8.28
C ALA A 131 -12.65 -4.77 -8.33
N LYS A 132 -11.50 -4.10 -8.27
CA LYS A 132 -11.38 -2.64 -8.22
C LYS A 132 -10.46 -2.18 -9.34
N HIS A 133 -10.82 -1.07 -9.98
CA HIS A 133 -9.96 -0.44 -10.97
C HIS A 133 -9.97 1.08 -10.77
N GLY A 134 -8.93 1.73 -11.27
CA GLY A 134 -8.80 3.18 -11.20
C GLY A 134 -7.74 3.69 -12.15
N SER A 135 -7.55 5.01 -12.11
CA SER A 135 -6.49 5.66 -12.84
C SER A 135 -5.88 6.77 -12.00
N THR A 136 -4.58 6.92 -12.10
CA THR A 136 -3.77 7.85 -11.31
C THR A 136 -2.94 8.71 -12.27
N SER A 137 -2.81 10.00 -11.97
CA SER A 137 -1.94 10.90 -12.71
C SER A 137 -0.83 11.43 -11.80
N PRO A 138 0.36 10.79 -11.81
CA PRO A 138 1.44 11.11 -10.88
C PRO A 138 2.34 12.25 -11.39
N GLU A 139 1.91 13.06 -12.36
CA GLU A 139 2.75 14.10 -13.01
C GLU A 139 3.49 14.98 -12.00
N ARG A 140 2.75 15.55 -11.06
CA ARG A 140 3.33 16.40 -10.03
C ARG A 140 4.40 15.67 -9.22
N HIS A 141 4.13 14.41 -8.87
CA HIS A 141 5.01 13.58 -8.05
C HIS A 141 6.27 13.11 -8.78
N THR A 142 6.15 12.78 -10.05
CA THR A 142 7.29 12.44 -10.88
C THR A 142 8.16 13.68 -11.09
N CYS A 143 7.58 14.86 -11.33
CA CYS A 143 8.33 16.12 -11.41
C CYS A 143 9.06 16.49 -10.11
N GLU A 144 8.38 16.43 -8.97
CA GLU A 144 9.00 16.68 -7.64
C GLU A 144 10.14 15.68 -7.38
N THR A 145 9.94 14.40 -7.71
CA THR A 145 10.96 13.35 -7.57
C THR A 145 12.17 13.61 -8.46
N VAL A 146 11.97 14.04 -9.72
CA VAL A 146 13.07 14.38 -10.63
C VAL A 146 13.90 15.54 -10.09
N GLN A 147 13.26 16.56 -9.52
CA GLN A 147 13.95 17.69 -8.92
C GLN A 147 14.79 17.25 -7.71
N VAL A 148 14.15 16.56 -6.75
CA VAL A 148 14.85 16.05 -5.56
C VAL A 148 15.99 15.13 -5.94
N TYR A 149 15.78 14.18 -6.85
CA TYR A 149 16.83 13.25 -7.29
C TYR A 149 18.05 13.97 -7.87
N ARG A 150 17.85 15.05 -8.63
CA ARG A 150 18.95 15.83 -9.22
C ARG A 150 19.79 16.50 -8.14
N ASP A 151 19.13 16.98 -7.10
CA ASP A 151 19.75 17.68 -5.96
C ASP A 151 20.31 16.73 -4.90
N LEU A 152 19.94 15.44 -4.92
CA LEU A 152 20.51 14.44 -4.02
C LEU A 152 22.03 14.34 -4.20
N GLU A 153 22.73 14.35 -3.06
CA GLU A 153 24.14 14.05 -3.02
C GLU A 153 24.41 12.65 -3.61
N ARG A 154 25.56 12.49 -4.26
CA ARG A 154 25.90 11.25 -4.96
C ARG A 154 25.78 10.02 -4.06
N GLN A 155 26.15 10.13 -2.79
CA GLN A 155 26.07 9.06 -1.79
C GLN A 155 24.66 8.53 -1.54
N HIS A 156 23.61 9.33 -1.78
CA HIS A 156 22.22 8.95 -1.56
C HIS A 156 21.54 8.35 -2.79
N ARG A 157 22.23 8.31 -3.93
CA ARG A 157 21.72 7.79 -5.20
C ARG A 157 22.73 6.90 -5.92
N THR A 158 23.71 6.33 -5.22
CA THR A 158 24.68 5.41 -5.82
C THR A 158 24.03 4.11 -6.30
N ASP A 159 22.98 3.68 -5.60
CA ASP A 159 22.46 2.33 -5.70
C ASP A 159 21.19 2.23 -6.55
N PHE A 160 20.72 3.34 -7.11
CA PHE A 160 19.55 3.39 -8.00
C PHE A 160 19.63 4.55 -8.98
N ARG A 161 18.88 4.45 -10.09
CA ARG A 161 18.84 5.45 -11.17
C ARG A 161 17.60 6.34 -11.03
N LEU A 162 17.59 7.44 -11.79
CA LEU A 162 16.42 8.34 -11.87
C LEU A 162 15.16 7.59 -12.33
N THR A 163 15.29 6.65 -13.26
CA THR A 163 14.17 5.83 -13.74
C THR A 163 13.51 5.05 -12.60
N ASP A 164 14.32 4.51 -11.69
CA ASP A 164 13.84 3.73 -10.54
C ASP A 164 13.10 4.64 -9.56
N ALA A 165 13.63 5.84 -9.31
CA ALA A 165 12.97 6.87 -8.50
C ALA A 165 11.61 7.30 -9.09
N VAL A 166 11.53 7.50 -10.41
CA VAL A 166 10.28 7.86 -11.08
C VAL A 166 9.27 6.72 -11.03
N ASN A 167 9.69 5.48 -11.29
CA ASN A 167 8.83 4.30 -11.19
C ASN A 167 8.23 4.18 -9.79
N TYR A 168 9.05 4.38 -8.76
CA TYR A 168 8.59 4.34 -7.37
C TYR A 168 7.67 5.50 -6.98
N ALA A 169 7.86 6.69 -7.55
CA ALA A 169 6.90 7.78 -7.39
C ALA A 169 5.52 7.41 -7.97
N ILE A 170 5.49 6.69 -9.10
CA ILE A 170 4.26 6.19 -9.70
C ILE A 170 3.63 5.12 -8.81
N VAL A 171 4.40 4.12 -8.34
CA VAL A 171 3.89 3.08 -7.42
C VAL A 171 3.32 3.69 -6.15
N ALA A 172 4.01 4.67 -5.56
CA ALA A 172 3.55 5.29 -4.33
C ALA A 172 2.20 6.00 -4.49
N GLU A 173 2.01 6.72 -5.59
CA GLU A 173 0.72 7.35 -5.91
C GLU A 173 -0.37 6.30 -6.22
N VAL A 174 -0.05 5.26 -6.99
CA VAL A 174 -0.99 4.16 -7.25
C VAL A 174 -1.37 3.43 -5.95
N THR A 175 -0.41 3.18 -5.06
CA THR A 175 -0.63 2.53 -3.77
C THR A 175 -1.61 3.34 -2.93
N ARG A 176 -1.40 4.65 -2.87
CA ARG A 176 -2.27 5.61 -2.18
C ARG A 176 -3.67 5.64 -2.78
N ASP A 177 -3.78 5.79 -4.11
CA ASP A 177 -5.07 5.88 -4.82
C ASP A 177 -5.87 4.57 -4.76
N ALA A 178 -5.18 3.43 -4.85
CA ALA A 178 -5.78 2.11 -4.68
C ALA A 178 -6.24 1.86 -3.23
N GLY A 179 -5.78 2.66 -2.27
CA GLY A 179 -6.21 2.64 -0.88
C GLY A 179 -5.40 1.70 0.02
N PHE A 180 -4.19 1.36 -0.38
CA PHE A 180 -3.25 0.59 0.44
C PHE A 180 -2.61 1.47 1.50
N ASP A 181 -2.39 0.91 2.69
CA ASP A 181 -1.83 1.63 3.83
C ASP A 181 -0.30 1.63 3.80
N ILE A 182 0.30 0.54 3.30
CA ILE A 182 1.74 0.29 3.34
C ILE A 182 2.21 -0.27 2.00
N LEU A 183 3.32 0.26 1.49
CA LEU A 183 4.12 -0.35 0.42
C LEU A 183 5.32 -1.07 1.06
N VAL A 184 5.45 -2.37 0.87
CA VAL A 184 6.60 -3.14 1.33
C VAL A 184 7.55 -3.35 0.16
N SER A 185 8.78 -2.84 0.29
CA SER A 185 9.80 -2.92 -0.75
C SER A 185 11.20 -3.00 -0.12
N GLU A 186 12.09 -3.76 -0.75
CA GLU A 186 13.50 -3.86 -0.39
C GLU A 186 14.42 -3.28 -1.48
N ALA A 187 13.85 -2.55 -2.45
CA ALA A 187 14.64 -1.90 -3.49
C ALA A 187 15.53 -0.78 -2.89
N PRO A 188 16.72 -0.53 -3.44
CA PRO A 188 17.60 0.54 -2.95
C PRO A 188 16.95 1.93 -2.95
N VAL A 189 16.08 2.19 -3.94
CA VAL A 189 15.28 3.42 -4.02
C VAL A 189 14.34 3.57 -2.82
N ALA A 190 13.70 2.49 -2.35
CA ALA A 190 12.80 2.47 -1.19
C ALA A 190 13.51 2.80 0.14
N ALA A 191 14.81 2.55 0.22
CA ALA A 191 15.63 2.91 1.37
C ALA A 191 15.98 4.40 1.42
N CYS A 192 15.86 5.14 0.31
CA CYS A 192 16.21 6.56 0.22
C CYS A 192 15.08 7.45 0.76
N ARG A 193 15.07 7.65 2.09
CA ARG A 193 14.05 8.43 2.83
C ARG A 193 13.90 9.90 2.42
N LEU A 194 14.81 10.42 1.61
CA LEU A 194 14.78 11.79 1.08
C LEU A 194 13.86 11.95 -0.14
N LEU A 195 13.40 10.84 -0.75
CA LEU A 195 12.53 10.90 -1.92
C LEU A 195 11.07 11.23 -1.55
N PRO A 196 10.36 12.04 -2.37
CA PRO A 196 8.98 12.48 -2.07
C PRO A 196 7.94 11.37 -1.90
N MET A 197 8.21 10.15 -2.41
CA MET A 197 7.28 9.02 -2.28
C MET A 197 6.93 8.70 -0.81
N HIS A 198 7.83 8.97 0.13
CA HIS A 198 7.62 8.74 1.56
C HIS A 198 6.60 9.70 2.19
N ASP A 199 6.30 10.83 1.54
CA ASP A 199 5.22 11.73 1.94
C ASP A 199 3.84 11.24 1.47
N ARG A 200 3.82 10.29 0.53
CA ARG A 200 2.60 9.77 -0.08
C ARG A 200 2.10 8.49 0.51
N VAL A 201 3.01 7.57 0.78
CA VAL A 201 2.71 6.25 1.33
C VAL A 201 3.80 5.83 2.31
N VAL A 202 3.40 5.02 3.29
CA VAL A 202 4.35 4.39 4.20
C VAL A 202 5.08 3.30 3.44
N VAL A 203 6.33 3.57 3.06
CA VAL A 203 7.22 2.59 2.41
C VAL A 203 8.14 1.97 3.47
N VAL A 204 8.17 0.65 3.58
CA VAL A 204 8.98 -0.06 4.59
C VAL A 204 9.56 -1.36 4.03
N SER A 205 10.62 -1.87 4.63
CA SER A 205 11.10 -3.24 4.36
C SER A 205 10.20 -4.30 5.02
N ARG A 206 10.36 -5.58 4.65
CA ARG A 206 9.63 -6.68 5.32
C ARG A 206 9.90 -6.70 6.83
N ALA A 207 11.17 -6.52 7.22
CA ALA A 207 11.57 -6.47 8.63
C ALA A 207 10.95 -5.29 9.39
N GLU A 208 10.86 -4.11 8.76
CA GLU A 208 10.21 -2.92 9.33
C GLU A 208 8.68 -3.07 9.40
N ALA A 209 8.07 -3.83 8.48
CA ALA A 209 6.63 -4.08 8.47
C ALA A 209 6.18 -4.98 9.63
N VAL A 210 6.98 -5.98 10.04
CA VAL A 210 6.64 -6.92 11.13
C VAL A 210 6.12 -6.22 12.40
N PRO A 211 6.83 -5.25 13.02
CA PRO A 211 6.34 -4.59 14.22
C PRO A 211 5.08 -3.75 13.97
N ILE A 212 4.89 -3.18 12.77
CA ILE A 212 3.70 -2.41 12.41
C ILE A 212 2.47 -3.33 12.35
N LEU A 213 2.59 -4.46 11.65
CA LEU A 213 1.53 -5.45 11.53
C LEU A 213 1.20 -6.09 12.88
N ALA A 214 2.22 -6.49 13.64
CA ALA A 214 2.03 -7.04 14.98
C ALA A 214 1.34 -6.04 15.91
N HIS A 215 1.71 -4.76 15.86
CA HIS A 215 1.07 -3.72 16.66
C HIS A 215 -0.40 -3.53 16.26
N TYR A 216 -0.69 -3.46 14.96
CA TYR A 216 -2.05 -3.33 14.45
C TYR A 216 -2.94 -4.51 14.88
N LEU A 217 -2.48 -5.75 14.69
CA LEU A 217 -3.21 -6.96 15.12
C LEU A 217 -3.41 -6.97 16.64
N ARG A 218 -2.38 -6.61 17.42
CA ARG A 218 -2.49 -6.49 18.88
C ARG A 218 -3.53 -5.44 19.31
N ARG A 219 -3.63 -4.30 18.63
CA ARG A 219 -4.63 -3.26 18.91
C ARG A 219 -6.06 -3.74 18.65
N GLN A 220 -6.23 -4.71 17.75
CA GLN A 220 -7.49 -5.43 17.55
C GLN A 220 -7.72 -6.56 18.56
N HIS A 221 -6.84 -6.69 19.55
CA HIS A 221 -6.83 -7.81 20.50
C HIS A 221 -6.72 -9.19 19.83
N ILE A 222 -6.02 -9.25 18.70
CA ILE A 222 -5.73 -10.48 17.95
C ILE A 222 -4.33 -10.93 18.35
N PHE A 223 -4.24 -12.14 18.88
CA PHE A 223 -2.98 -12.76 19.28
C PHE A 223 -2.71 -13.97 18.38
N GLN A 224 -1.54 -14.00 17.74
CA GLN A 224 -1.06 -15.22 17.08
C GLN A 224 -0.29 -16.07 18.09
N ALA A 225 -0.60 -17.36 18.17
CA ALA A 225 0.03 -18.30 19.11
C ALA A 225 1.37 -18.90 18.60
N GLY A 226 1.82 -18.52 17.40
CA GLY A 226 3.10 -18.92 16.80
C GLY A 226 3.02 -19.06 15.28
N PRO A 227 4.17 -19.16 14.58
CA PRO A 227 4.21 -19.24 13.11
C PRO A 227 3.52 -20.48 12.53
N ALA A 228 3.43 -21.57 13.31
CA ALA A 228 2.79 -22.82 12.92
C ALA A 228 1.40 -23.06 13.55
N CYS A 229 0.93 -22.17 14.43
CA CYS A 229 -0.35 -22.32 15.14
C CYS A 229 -1.22 -21.08 14.98
N ARG A 230 -2.13 -21.13 14.00
CA ARG A 230 -3.19 -20.13 13.80
C ARG A 230 -4.31 -20.34 14.81
N VAL A 231 -4.09 -20.00 16.07
CA VAL A 231 -5.17 -19.84 17.06
C VAL A 231 -5.42 -18.34 17.22
N THR A 232 -6.57 -17.88 16.75
CA THR A 232 -7.00 -16.49 16.89
C THR A 232 -7.90 -16.37 18.11
N LEU A 233 -7.35 -15.83 19.21
CA LEU A 233 -8.15 -15.46 20.37
C LEU A 233 -8.57 -14.00 20.23
N SER A 234 -9.87 -13.76 20.02
CA SER A 234 -10.46 -12.43 20.14
C SER A 234 -10.97 -12.25 21.56
N ARG A 235 -10.83 -11.06 22.15
CA ARG A 235 -11.37 -10.78 23.49
C ARG A 235 -12.91 -10.69 23.50
N HIS A 236 -13.54 -10.73 22.33
CA HIS A 236 -14.98 -10.59 22.14
C HIS A 236 -15.70 -11.92 21.82
N THR A 237 -15.01 -13.06 21.90
CA THR A 237 -15.64 -14.39 21.90
C THR A 237 -15.89 -14.88 23.31
#